data_AF-A0A0F9T7K4-F1
#
_entry.id   AF-A0A0F9T7K4-F1
#
_cell.length_a   1.000
_cell.length_b   1.000
_cell.length_c   1.000
_cell.angle_alpha   90.00
_cell.angle_beta   90.00
_cell.angle_gamma   90.00
#
_symmetry.space_group_name_H-M   'P 1'
#
loop_
_entity.id
_entity.type
_entity.pdbx_description
1 polymer ?
#
loop_
_entity_poly.entity_id
_entity_poly.type
_entity_poly.pdbx_seq_one_letter_code
_entity_poly.pdbx_strand_id
1 'polypeptide(L)' 'MIANLIGGFVSILIGTSLIGPVATEVNTAASDTGALYNATAWGATVLKLVPGFFALSILGIGIAVTYTSLRQAGIV' A
#
# COMPACT_ATOMS: atom_id res chain seq x y z
N MET A 1 10.29 1.93 22.60
CA MET A 1 8.82 1.97 22.44
C MET A 1 8.38 3.05 21.47
N ILE A 2 8.64 4.33 21.78
CA ILE A 2 8.10 5.46 21.01
C ILE A 2 8.61 5.56 19.58
N ALA A 3 9.90 5.25 19.32
CA ALA A 3 10.46 5.29 17.97
C ALA A 3 9.80 4.27 17.01
N ASN A 4 9.46 3.07 17.49
CA ASN A 4 8.77 2.07 16.68
C ASN A 4 7.30 2.44 16.42
N LEU A 5 6.63 3.05 17.41
CA LEU A 5 5.24 3.51 17.26
C LEU A 5 5.13 4.70 16.29
N ILE A 6 6.06 5.66 16.42
CA ILE A 6 6.15 6.83 15.53
C ILE A 6 6.53 6.39 14.11
N GLY A 7 7.51 5.50 13.95
CA GLY A 7 7.87 4.96 12.64
C GLY A 7 6.71 4.24 11.95
N GLY A 8 5.92 3.48 12.71
CA GLY A 8 4.70 2.85 12.24
C GLY A 8 3.59 3.83 11.87
N PHE A 9 3.42 4.90 12.66
CA PHE A 9 2.43 5.93 12.36
C PHE A 9 2.79 6.75 11.10
N VAL A 10 4.07 7.14 10.97
CA VAL A 10 4.56 7.89 9.81
C VAL A 10 4.44 7.08 8.52
N SER A 11 4.73 5.77 8.56
CA SER A 11 4.57 4.92 7.38
C SER A 11 3.11 4.75 6.95
N ILE A 12 2.16 4.70 7.89
CA ILE A 12 0.72 4.68 7.58
C ILE A 12 0.29 6.02 6.99
N LEU A 13 0.72 7.15 7.56
CA LEU A 13 0.38 8.50 7.08
C LEU A 13 0.88 8.72 5.64
N ILE A 14 2.15 8.41 5.39
CA ILE A 14 2.75 8.53 4.06
C ILE A 14 2.11 7.53 3.10
N GLY A 15 1.97 6.26 3.53
CA GLY A 15 1.38 5.20 2.72
C GLY A 15 -0.03 5.55 2.24
N THR A 16 -0.91 5.98 3.14
CA THR A 16 -2.29 6.37 2.79
C THR A 16 -2.34 7.60 1.88
N SER A 17 -1.45 8.57 2.06
CA SER A 17 -1.35 9.76 1.22
C SER A 17 -0.91 9.43 -0.21
N LEU A 18 -0.09 8.38 -0.39
CA LEU A 18 0.39 7.95 -1.71
C LEU A 18 -0.56 7.01 -2.46
N ILE A 19 -1.63 6.49 -1.83
CA ILE A 19 -2.57 5.56 -2.51
C ILE A 19 -3.15 6.17 -3.78
N GLY A 20 -3.62 7.43 -3.72
CA GLY A 20 -4.24 8.11 -4.86
C GLY A 20 -3.27 8.31 -6.04
N PRO A 21 -2.11 8.96 -5.84
CA PRO A 21 -1.10 9.12 -6.88
C PRO A 21 -0.64 7.80 -7.48
N VAL A 22 -0.38 6.78 -6.66
CA VAL A 22 0.03 5.45 -7.14
C VAL A 22 -1.06 4.82 -8.02
N ALA A 23 -2.34 4.91 -7.62
CA ALA A 23 -3.44 4.39 -8.42
C ALA A 23 -3.56 5.11 -9.79
N THR A 24 -3.37 6.43 -9.82
CA THR A 24 -3.41 7.22 -11.06
C THR A 24 -2.29 6.84 -12.02
N GLU A 25 -1.06 6.72 -11.53
CA GLU A 25 0.09 6.33 -12.36
C GLU A 25 -0.05 4.90 -12.90
N VAL A 26 -0.48 3.96 -12.03
CA VAL A 26 -0.75 2.57 -12.42
C VAL A 26 -1.83 2.50 -13.49
N ASN A 27 -2.94 3.22 -13.32
CA ASN A 27 -4.03 3.20 -14.28
C ASN A 27 -3.64 3.84 -15.61
N THR A 28 -2.80 4.88 -15.57
CA THR A 28 -2.25 5.51 -16.78
C THR A 28 -1.35 4.52 -17.54
N ALA A 29 -0.48 3.79 -16.84
CA ALA A 29 0.39 2.78 -17.43
C ALA A 29 -0.38 1.55 -17.96
N ALA A 30 -1.49 1.19 -17.30
CA ALA A 30 -2.33 0.04 -17.64
C ALA A 30 -3.57 0.40 -18.49
N SER A 31 -3.64 1.64 -18.99
CA SER A 31 -4.74 2.11 -19.84
C SER A 31 -4.81 1.28 -21.12
N ASP A 32 -6.02 1.14 -21.67
CA ASP A 32 -6.27 0.34 -22.88
C ASP A 32 -5.58 0.92 -24.13
N THR A 33 -5.14 2.18 -24.06
CA THR A 33 -4.31 2.88 -25.06
C THR A 33 -2.81 2.91 -24.71
N GLY A 34 -2.41 2.33 -23.58
CA GLY A 34 -1.02 2.29 -23.13
C GLY A 34 -0.17 1.28 -23.90
N ALA A 35 1.12 1.56 -24.04
CA ALA A 35 2.07 0.66 -24.71
C ALA A 35 2.08 -0.75 -24.09
N LEU A 36 1.87 -0.84 -22.77
CA LEU A 36 1.83 -2.12 -22.06
C LEU A 36 0.57 -2.92 -22.36
N TYR A 37 -0.61 -2.29 -22.44
CA TYR A 37 -1.85 -2.99 -22.79
C TYR A 37 -1.80 -3.50 -24.24
N ASN A 38 -1.25 -2.69 -25.16
CA ASN A 38 -1.08 -3.06 -26.56
C ASN A 38 -0.05 -4.18 -26.76
N ALA A 39 0.97 -4.27 -25.90
CA ALA A 39 1.95 -5.36 -25.91
C ALA A 39 1.46 -6.61 -25.17
N THR A 40 0.73 -6.44 -24.05
CA THR A 40 0.23 -7.51 -23.20
C THR A 40 -0.97 -7.06 -22.35
N ALA A 41 -2.17 -7.37 -22.82
CA ALA A 41 -3.41 -7.09 -22.08
C ALA A 41 -3.42 -7.76 -20.70
N TRP A 42 -2.87 -8.98 -20.59
CA TRP A 42 -2.75 -9.66 -19.30
C TRP A 42 -1.81 -8.92 -18.34
N GLY A 43 -0.64 -8.47 -18.81
CA GLY A 43 0.29 -7.67 -18.00
C GLY A 43 -0.36 -6.39 -17.47
N ALA A 44 -1.18 -5.71 -18.28
CA ALA A 44 -1.94 -4.54 -17.85
C ALA A 44 -3.00 -4.88 -16.78
N THR A 45 -3.68 -6.03 -16.88
CA THR A 45 -4.63 -6.45 -15.83
C THR A 45 -3.94 -6.77 -14.50
N VAL A 46 -2.77 -7.41 -14.53
CA VAL A 46 -1.98 -7.69 -13.33
C VAL A 46 -1.47 -6.39 -12.72
N LEU A 47 -1.05 -5.42 -13.54
CA LEU A 47 -0.59 -4.12 -13.07
C LEU A 47 -1.69 -3.35 -12.33
N LYS A 48 -2.96 -3.46 -12.76
CA LYS A 48 -4.12 -2.89 -12.06
C LYS A 48 -4.35 -3.46 -10.65
N LEU A 49 -3.77 -4.61 -10.30
CA LEU A 49 -3.84 -5.18 -8.94
C LEU A 49 -2.84 -4.54 -7.96
N VAL A 50 -1.79 -3.89 -8.46
CA VAL A 50 -0.71 -3.32 -7.63
C VAL A 50 -1.21 -2.32 -6.56
N PRO A 51 -2.14 -1.39 -6.85
CA PRO A 51 -2.68 -0.48 -5.84
C PRO A 51 -3.41 -1.22 -4.71
N GLY A 52 -4.04 -2.36 -5.03
CA GLY A 52 -4.67 -3.23 -4.04
C GLY A 52 -3.65 -3.88 -3.09
N PHE A 53 -2.56 -4.42 -3.63
CA PHE A 53 -1.46 -4.95 -2.80
C PHE A 53 -0.77 -3.87 -1.96
N PHE A 54 -0.65 -2.65 -2.50
CA PHE A 54 -0.14 -1.51 -1.77
C PHE A 54 -1.06 -1.13 -0.59
N ALA A 55 -2.37 -1.11 -0.77
CA ALA A 55 -3.31 -0.87 0.32
C ALA A 55 -3.24 -1.99 1.39
N LEU A 56 -3.11 -3.25 0.96
CA LEU A 56 -2.97 -4.40 1.88
C LEU A 56 -1.67 -4.35 2.71
N SER A 57 -0.57 -3.85 2.14
CA SER A 57 0.68 -3.72 2.89
C SER A 57 0.57 -2.68 4.00
N ILE A 58 -0.13 -1.57 3.77
CA ILE A 58 -0.41 -0.54 4.78
C ILE A 58 -1.25 -1.14 5.92
N LEU A 59 -2.26 -1.95 5.60
CA LEU A 59 -3.04 -2.67 6.61
C LEU A 59 -2.15 -3.60 7.44
N GLY A 60 -1.25 -4.35 6.81
CA GLY A 60 -0.30 -5.23 7.50
C GLY A 60 0.60 -4.47 8.49
N ILE A 61 1.08 -3.29 8.10
CA ILE A 61 1.86 -2.41 8.98
C ILE A 61 0.99 -1.92 10.16
N GLY A 62 -0.26 -1.52 9.89
CA GLY A 62 -1.21 -1.11 10.93
C GLY A 62 -1.46 -2.18 11.98
N ILE A 63 -1.63 -3.43 11.55
CA ILE A 63 -1.79 -4.58 12.46
C ILE A 63 -0.52 -4.80 13.29
N ALA A 64 0.66 -4.81 12.66
CA ALA A 64 1.93 -5.04 13.36
C ALA A 64 2.20 -3.98 14.45
N VAL A 65 1.90 -2.72 14.14
CA VAL A 65 2.05 -1.60 15.08
C VAL A 65 1.04 -1.71 16.22
N THR A 66 -0.23 -2.03 15.92
CA THR A 66 -1.28 -2.18 16.93
C THR A 66 -0.97 -3.34 17.87
N TYR A 67 -0.55 -4.50 17.33
CA TYR A 67 -0.14 -5.65 18.13
C TYR A 67 1.02 -5.33 19.06
N THR A 68 2.05 -4.66 18.55
CA THR A 68 3.22 -4.25 19.35
C THR A 68 2.82 -3.26 20.46
N SER A 69 1.84 -2.39 20.18
CA SER A 69 1.31 -1.42 21.15
C SER A 69 0.49 -2.10 22.25
N LEU A 70 -0.41 -3.02 21.88
CA LEU A 70 -1.22 -3.80 22.82
C LEU A 70 -0.35 -4.67 23.74
N ARG A 71 0.71 -5.29 23.18
CA ARG A 71 1.68 -6.07 23.96
C ARG A 71 2.47 -5.21 24.94
N GLN A 72 2.84 -3.99 24.54
CA GLN A 72 3.51 -3.05 25.44
C GLN A 72 2.57 -2.49 26.52
N ALA A 73 1.27 -2.40 26.22
CA ALA A 73 0.25 -1.97 27.17
C ALA A 73 -0.16 -3.08 28.18
N GLY A 74 0.39 -4.29 28.06
CA GLY A 74 0.08 -5.41 28.96
C GLY A 74 -1.32 -6.01 28.78
N ILE A 75 -1.97 -5.72 27.65
CA ILE A 75 -3.31 -6.22 27.32
C ILE A 75 -3.25 -7.62 26.67
N VAL A 76 -2.12 -7.94 26.00
CA VAL A 76 -1.80 -9.23 25.39
C VAL A 76 -0.33 -9.59 25.55
#